data_AF-A0A9P1AKU9-F1
#
_entry.id   AF-A0A9P1AKU9-F1
#
_cell.length_a   1.000
_cell.length_b   1.000
_cell.length_c   1.000
_cell.angle_alpha   90.00
_cell.angle_beta   90.00
_cell.angle_gamma   90.00
#
_symmetry.space_group_name_H-M   'P 1'
#
loop_
_entity.id
_entity.type
_entity.pdbx_description
1 polymer ?
#
loop_
_entity_poly.entity_id
_entity_poly.type
_entity_poly.pdbx_seq_one_letter_code
_entity_poly.pdbx_strand_id
1 'polypeptide(L)'
;MKRKVMGNLEFLMRQADNKTKSDADIDRIEEAVDLLVSNLLDLQPDASVTSKLHLLAAHLVHYLRENRSWGRMTEQELESLHAVINSFTSRFASVRDVHFVLILQQLSNYNLLHDTGISWHQSY
;
A
#
# COMPACT_ATOMS: atom_id res chain seq x y z
N MET A 1 4.49 15.66 23.36
CA MET A 1 3.73 14.39 23.22
C MET A 1 3.14 14.20 21.84
N LYS A 2 2.20 15.03 21.35
CA LYS A 2 1.59 14.84 20.00
C LYS A 2 2.58 14.73 18.84
N ARG A 3 3.65 15.56 18.84
CA ARG A 3 4.74 15.46 17.85
C ARG A 3 5.49 14.13 17.88
N LYS A 4 5.60 13.47 19.05
CA LYS A 4 6.26 12.17 19.18
C LYS A 4 5.41 11.05 18.57
N VAL A 5 4.10 11.06 18.85
CA VAL A 5 3.13 10.15 18.22
C VAL A 5 3.16 10.29 16.71
N MET A 6 3.12 11.52 16.19
CA MET A 6 3.15 11.77 14.75
C MET A 6 4.48 11.33 14.12
N GLY A 7 5.62 11.53 14.80
CA GLY A 7 6.92 11.06 14.32
C GLY A 7 7.03 9.54 14.23
N ASN A 8 6.52 8.82 15.25
CA ASN A 8 6.49 7.36 15.22
C ASN A 8 5.56 6.85 14.13
N LEU A 9 4.39 7.47 13.97
CA LEU A 9 3.46 7.12 12.91
C LEU A 9 4.07 7.39 11.52
N GLU A 10 4.72 8.53 11.32
CA GLU A 10 5.41 8.84 10.07
C GLU A 10 6.47 7.79 9.73
N PHE A 11 7.30 7.42 10.72
CA PHE A 11 8.29 6.36 10.54
C PHE A 11 7.63 5.04 10.13
N LEU A 12 6.60 4.59 10.86
CA LEU A 12 5.88 3.35 10.58
C LEU A 12 5.25 3.37 9.17
N MET A 13 4.61 4.46 8.77
CA MET A 13 4.02 4.58 7.43
C MET A 13 5.07 4.53 6.32
N ARG A 14 6.28 5.05 6.54
CA ARG A 14 7.38 4.90 5.58
C ARG A 14 7.88 3.46 5.47
N GLN A 15 7.69 2.64 6.50
CA GLN A 15 8.06 1.22 6.47
C GLN A 15 7.03 0.33 5.78
N ALA A 16 5.84 0.86 5.46
CA ALA A 16 4.81 0.17 4.68
C ALA A 16 5.14 0.16 3.17
N ASP A 17 6.36 -0.26 2.82
CA ASP A 17 6.87 -0.36 1.45
C ASP A 17 6.96 -1.82 0.96
N ASN A 18 7.26 -1.98 -0.33
CA ASN A 18 7.38 -3.30 -0.97
C ASN A 18 8.75 -3.98 -0.72
N LYS A 19 9.60 -3.42 0.15
CA LYS A 19 10.92 -3.98 0.44
C LYS A 19 10.79 -5.15 1.39
N THR A 20 11.69 -6.12 1.23
CA THR A 20 11.89 -7.18 2.23
C THR A 20 12.58 -6.59 3.45
N LYS A 21 12.05 -6.86 4.65
CA LYS A 21 12.55 -6.36 5.93
C LYS A 21 13.44 -7.41 6.58
N SER A 22 14.65 -7.00 6.97
CA SER A 22 15.55 -7.84 7.76
C SER A 22 15.04 -7.94 9.21
N ASP A 23 15.56 -8.89 9.99
CA ASP A 23 15.20 -8.97 11.42
C ASP A 23 15.52 -7.67 12.17
N ALA A 24 16.65 -7.04 11.88
CA ALA A 24 17.00 -5.75 12.48
C ALA A 24 16.05 -4.61 12.06
N ASP A 25 15.49 -4.64 10.85
CA ASP A 25 14.47 -3.67 10.44
C ASP A 25 13.16 -3.91 11.19
N ILE A 26 12.79 -5.18 11.40
CA ILE A 26 11.58 -5.56 12.13
C ILE A 26 11.72 -5.19 13.62
N ASP A 27 12.89 -5.41 14.23
CA ASP A 27 13.17 -4.98 15.61
C ASP A 27 12.96 -3.46 15.79
N ARG A 28 13.41 -2.65 14.80
CA ARG A 28 13.19 -1.19 14.82
C ARG A 28 11.73 -0.81 14.63
N ILE A 29 10.99 -1.58 13.84
CA ILE A 29 9.55 -1.37 13.66
C ILE A 29 8.80 -1.71 14.96
N GLU A 30 9.18 -2.78 15.63
CA GLU A 30 8.64 -3.20 16.93
C GLU A 30 8.86 -2.11 17.99
N GLU A 31 10.09 -1.59 18.13
CA GLU A 31 10.38 -0.48 19.04
C GLU A 31 9.51 0.76 18.72
N ALA A 32 9.34 1.09 17.44
CA ALA A 32 8.51 2.23 17.03
C ALA A 32 7.01 2.01 17.33
N VAL A 33 6.51 0.78 17.22
CA VAL A 33 5.14 0.40 17.61
C VAL A 33 4.96 0.53 19.12
N ASP A 34 5.89 0.00 19.92
CA ASP A 34 5.83 0.08 21.38
C ASP A 34 5.84 1.53 21.86
N LEU A 35 6.72 2.34 21.28
CA LEU A 35 6.76 3.78 21.55
C LEU A 35 5.47 4.47 21.12
N LEU A 36 4.87 4.10 19.99
CA LEU A 36 3.58 4.67 19.56
C LEU A 36 2.48 4.35 20.58
N VAL A 37 2.38 3.09 21.00
CA VAL A 37 1.36 2.63 21.98
C VAL A 37 1.55 3.31 23.33
N SER A 38 2.77 3.34 23.87
CA SER A 38 3.08 4.02 25.13
C SER A 38 2.72 5.51 25.06
N ASN A 39 3.11 6.21 23.99
CA ASN A 39 2.78 7.63 23.85
C ASN A 39 1.27 7.88 23.67
N LEU A 40 0.51 6.94 23.09
CA LEU A 40 -0.95 7.04 22.96
C LEU A 40 -1.65 6.83 24.29
N LEU A 41 -1.21 5.86 25.10
CA LEU A 41 -1.72 5.64 26.45
C LEU A 41 -1.50 6.86 27.35
N ASP A 42 -0.34 7.52 27.25
CA ASP A 42 -0.07 8.75 28.00
C ASP A 42 -0.94 9.93 27.54
N LEU A 43 -1.27 9.99 26.24
CA LEU A 43 -2.02 11.11 25.65
C LEU A 43 -3.53 10.98 25.81
N GLN A 44 -4.05 9.77 25.70
CA GLN A 44 -5.48 9.46 25.71
C GLN A 44 -5.73 8.11 26.40
N PRO A 45 -5.57 8.04 27.73
CA PRO A 45 -5.69 6.78 28.47
C PRO A 45 -7.09 6.17 28.39
N ASP A 46 -8.13 7.00 28.25
CA ASP A 46 -9.53 6.55 28.22
C ASP A 46 -10.06 6.30 26.80
N ALA A 47 -9.21 6.44 25.77
CA ALA A 47 -9.65 6.25 24.39
C ALA A 47 -9.78 4.77 24.02
N SER A 48 -10.85 4.43 23.30
CA SER A 48 -11.02 3.10 22.72
C SER A 48 -10.06 2.88 21.54
N VAL A 49 -9.55 1.66 21.42
CA VAL A 49 -8.69 1.25 20.30
C VAL A 49 -9.54 0.92 19.07
N THR A 50 -9.22 1.52 17.93
CA THR A 50 -9.84 1.15 16.64
C THR A 50 -9.27 -0.18 16.14
N SER A 51 -10.03 -0.92 15.32
CA SER A 51 -9.55 -2.19 14.76
C SER A 51 -8.23 -2.04 13.99
N LYS A 52 -8.05 -0.92 13.25
CA LYS A 52 -6.79 -0.64 12.54
C LYS A 52 -5.61 -0.42 13.48
N LEU A 53 -5.82 0.31 14.58
CA LEU A 53 -4.79 0.53 15.59
C LEU A 53 -4.45 -0.78 16.33
N HIS A 54 -5.45 -1.62 16.62
CA HIS A 54 -5.22 -2.95 17.20
C HIS A 54 -4.39 -3.85 16.28
N LEU A 55 -4.71 -3.89 14.98
CA LEU A 55 -3.92 -4.64 13.99
C LEU A 55 -2.47 -4.16 13.94
N LEU A 56 -2.26 -2.83 13.93
CA LEU A 56 -0.92 -2.24 13.94
C LEU A 56 -0.15 -2.61 15.21
N ALA A 57 -0.77 -2.48 16.38
CA ALA A 57 -0.10 -2.66 17.67
C ALA A 57 0.16 -4.13 18.03
N ALA A 58 -0.77 -5.03 17.70
CA ALA A 58 -0.73 -6.42 18.18
C ALA A 58 -0.26 -7.43 17.12
N HIS A 59 -0.46 -7.15 15.83
CA HIS A 59 -0.29 -8.16 14.78
C HIS A 59 0.80 -7.83 13.75
N LEU A 60 1.20 -6.56 13.63
CA LEU A 60 2.16 -6.13 12.61
C LEU A 60 3.49 -6.87 12.72
N VAL A 61 4.10 -6.89 13.92
CA VAL A 61 5.44 -7.47 14.11
C VAL A 61 5.42 -8.95 13.79
N HIS A 62 4.44 -9.69 14.33
CA HIS A 62 4.25 -11.10 14.02
C HIS A 62 4.14 -11.35 12.51
N TYR A 63 3.25 -10.61 11.85
CA TYR A 63 3.07 -10.68 10.41
C TYR A 63 4.37 -10.41 9.63
N LEU A 64 5.16 -9.41 10.06
CA LEU A 64 6.44 -9.08 9.43
C LEU A 64 7.50 -10.17 9.64
N ARG A 65 7.52 -10.86 10.78
CA ARG A 65 8.46 -11.97 11.00
C ARG A 65 8.19 -13.14 10.07
N GLU A 66 6.91 -13.42 9.81
CA GLU A 66 6.48 -14.49 8.92
C GLU A 66 6.66 -14.12 7.43
N ASN A 67 6.18 -12.94 7.03
CA ASN A 67 6.04 -12.57 5.61
C ASN A 67 7.17 -11.68 5.10
N ARG A 68 7.97 -11.10 6.01
CA ARG A 68 9.12 -10.22 5.72
C ARG A 68 8.79 -8.98 4.87
N SER A 69 7.54 -8.67 4.60
CA SER A 69 7.14 -7.51 3.81
C SER A 69 5.81 -6.95 4.29
N TRP A 70 5.71 -5.62 4.32
CA TRP A 70 4.49 -4.92 4.70
C TRP A 70 3.63 -4.56 3.48
N GLY A 71 4.24 -3.97 2.44
CA GLY A 71 3.53 -3.41 1.29
C GLY A 71 3.11 -4.39 0.19
N ARG A 72 3.80 -5.54 0.06
CA ARG A 72 3.58 -6.48 -1.07
C ARG A 72 2.21 -7.14 -1.11
N MET A 73 1.50 -7.17 0.00
CA MET A 73 0.15 -7.73 0.10
C MET A 73 -0.94 -6.64 0.23
N THR A 74 -0.61 -5.40 -0.11
CA THR A 74 -1.58 -4.29 -0.01
C THR A 74 -2.49 -4.21 -1.23
N GLU A 75 -3.71 -3.72 -1.03
CA GLU A 75 -4.71 -3.53 -2.10
C GLU A 75 -4.43 -2.30 -2.98
N GLN A 76 -3.40 -1.50 -2.68
CA GLN A 76 -3.12 -0.26 -3.41
C GLN A 76 -2.90 -0.49 -4.92
N GLU A 77 -2.26 -1.60 -5.28
CA GLU A 77 -2.05 -1.96 -6.69
C GLU A 77 -3.38 -2.31 -7.38
N LEU A 78 -4.31 -2.96 -6.67
CA LEU A 78 -5.66 -3.24 -7.17
C LEU A 78 -6.50 -1.96 -7.31
N GLU A 79 -6.42 -1.05 -6.34
CA GLU A 79 -7.08 0.26 -6.42
C GLU A 79 -6.57 1.09 -7.62
N SER A 80 -5.26 1.07 -7.86
CA SER A 80 -4.66 1.69 -9.04
C SER A 80 -5.19 1.08 -10.34
N LEU A 81 -5.27 -0.25 -10.42
CA LEU A 81 -5.84 -0.96 -11.58
C LEU A 81 -7.32 -0.59 -11.78
N HIS A 82 -8.12 -0.53 -10.71
CA HIS A 82 -9.50 -0.10 -10.79
C HIS A 82 -9.64 1.31 -11.38
N ALA A 83 -8.77 2.26 -11.00
CA ALA A 83 -8.79 3.60 -11.58
C ALA A 83 -8.50 3.59 -13.09
N VAL A 84 -7.55 2.76 -13.55
CA VAL A 84 -7.25 2.58 -14.99
C VAL A 84 -8.45 2.00 -15.74
N ILE A 85 -9.08 0.95 -15.19
CA ILE A 85 -10.27 0.33 -15.79
C ILE A 85 -11.43 1.34 -15.88
N ASN A 86 -11.65 2.15 -14.85
CA ASN A 86 -12.69 3.18 -14.85
C ASN A 86 -12.43 4.24 -15.93
N SER A 87 -11.18 4.65 -16.12
CA SER A 87 -10.79 5.55 -17.21
C SER A 87 -11.13 4.96 -18.58
N PHE A 88 -10.83 3.68 -18.81
CA PHE A 88 -11.19 3.01 -20.07
C PHE A 88 -12.69 2.81 -20.24
N THR A 89 -13.41 2.52 -19.16
CA THR A 89 -14.86 2.41 -19.16
C THR A 89 -15.49 3.73 -19.62
N SER A 90 -14.99 4.87 -19.12
CA SER A 90 -15.41 6.19 -19.60
C SER A 90 -15.02 6.44 -21.06
N ARG A 91 -13.80 6.04 -21.47
CA ARG A 91 -13.29 6.25 -22.82
C ARG A 91 -14.07 5.48 -23.88
N PHE A 92 -14.47 4.25 -23.57
CA PHE A 92 -15.20 3.37 -24.49
C PHE A 92 -16.71 3.36 -24.24
N ALA A 93 -17.22 4.25 -23.38
CA ALA A 93 -18.64 4.31 -23.00
C ALA A 93 -19.58 4.47 -24.21
N SER A 94 -19.11 5.05 -25.31
CA SER A 94 -19.87 5.20 -26.55
C SER A 94 -20.05 3.90 -27.34
N VAL A 95 -19.32 2.83 -27.02
CA VAL A 95 -19.29 1.57 -27.76
C VAL A 95 -20.02 0.46 -26.99
N ARG A 96 -21.34 0.36 -27.17
CA ARG A 96 -22.22 -0.44 -26.29
C ARG A 96 -21.95 -1.95 -26.29
N ASP A 97 -21.60 -2.54 -27.42
CA ASP A 97 -21.54 -4.02 -27.54
C ASP A 97 -20.14 -4.62 -27.32
N VAL A 98 -19.07 -3.84 -27.50
CA VAL A 98 -17.69 -4.35 -27.47
C VAL A 98 -16.75 -3.55 -26.56
N HIS A 99 -17.23 -2.61 -25.76
CA HIS A 99 -16.36 -1.80 -24.90
C HIS A 99 -15.48 -2.64 -23.97
N PHE A 100 -15.99 -3.72 -23.38
CA PHE A 100 -15.17 -4.63 -22.56
C PHE A 100 -14.05 -5.31 -23.36
N VAL A 101 -14.30 -5.68 -24.62
CA VAL A 101 -13.27 -6.24 -25.51
C VAL A 101 -12.18 -5.20 -25.77
N LEU A 102 -12.56 -3.94 -25.98
CA LEU A 102 -11.62 -2.83 -26.17
C LEU A 102 -10.80 -2.53 -24.90
N ILE A 103 -11.40 -2.62 -23.72
CA ILE A 103 -10.71 -2.51 -22.42
C ILE A 103 -9.66 -3.61 -22.30
N LEU A 104 -10.04 -4.88 -22.54
CA LEU A 104 -9.13 -6.02 -22.46
C LEU A 104 -8.00 -5.91 -23.49
N GLN A 105 -8.31 -5.50 -24.72
CA GLN A 105 -7.30 -5.29 -25.75
C GLN A 105 -6.32 -4.18 -25.35
N GLN A 106 -6.80 -3.08 -24.78
CA GLN A 106 -5.95 -2.00 -24.31
C GLN A 106 -5.01 -2.44 -23.17
N LEU A 107 -5.52 -3.22 -22.21
CA LEU A 107 -4.71 -3.79 -21.13
C LEU A 107 -3.67 -4.78 -21.66
N SER A 108 -4.05 -5.67 -22.58
CA SER A 108 -3.12 -6.60 -23.24
C SER A 108 -2.02 -5.88 -24.01
N ASN A 109 -2.35 -4.78 -24.69
CA ASN A 109 -1.36 -3.95 -25.38
C ASN A 109 -0.38 -3.32 -24.39
N TYR A 110 -0.84 -2.84 -23.23
CA TYR A 110 0.04 -2.32 -22.19
C TYR A 110 0.99 -3.38 -21.63
N ASN A 111 0.48 -4.60 -21.38
CA ASN A 111 1.32 -5.71 -20.94
C ASN A 111 2.38 -6.05 -22.01
N LEU A 112 2.00 -6.14 -23.28
CA LEU A 112 2.93 -6.40 -24.38
C LEU A 112 4.05 -5.34 -24.44
N LEU A 113 3.70 -4.05 -24.32
CA LEU A 113 4.68 -2.96 -24.34
C LEU A 113 5.64 -3.02 -23.15
N HIS A 114 5.10 -3.30 -21.96
CA HIS A 114 5.89 -3.48 -20.75
C HIS A 114 6.88 -4.66 -20.90
N ASP A 115 6.39 -5.82 -21.34
CA ASP A 115 7.18 -7.05 -21.43
C ASP A 115 8.24 -7.00 -22.53
N THR A 116 7.99 -6.23 -23.59
CA THR A 116 8.95 -6.00 -24.67
C THR A 116 9.93 -4.86 -24.38
N GLY A 117 9.78 -4.15 -23.26
CA GLY A 117 10.63 -3.00 -22.89
C GLY A 117 10.48 -1.80 -23.83
N ILE A 118 9.42 -1.76 -24.66
CA ILE A 118 9.18 -0.68 -25.61
C ILE A 118 8.51 0.48 -24.87
N SER A 119 9.29 1.50 -24.53
CA SER A 119 8.75 2.77 -24.03
C SER A 119 8.33 3.66 -25.20
N TRP A 120 7.09 4.15 -25.20
CA TRP A 120 6.59 5.13 -26.18
C TRP A 120 7.23 6.52 -26.03
N HIS A 121 8.16 6.71 -25.08
CA HIS A 121 8.99 7.91 -24.96
C HIS A 121 10.29 7.75 -25.76
N GLN A 122 10.17 7.57 -27.07
CA GLN A 122 11.23 7.99 -28.00
C GLN A 122 10.75 9.28 -28.66
N SER A 123 11.07 10.40 -28.01
CA SER A 123 11.02 11.71 -28.64
C SER A 123 12.03 11.72 -29.78
N TYR A 124 11.57 11.97 -31.00
CA TYR A 124 12.43 12.41 -32.11
C TYR A 124 13.06 13.77 -31.79
#